data_AF-A0A7X6CPL6-F1
#
_entry.id   AF-A0A7X6CPL6-F1
#
_cell.length_a   1.000
_cell.length_b   1.000
_cell.length_c   1.000
_cell.angle_alpha   90.00
_cell.angle_beta   90.00
_cell.angle_gamma   90.00
#
_symmetry.space_group_name_H-M   'P 1'
#
loop_
_entity.id
_entity.type
_entity.pdbx_description
1 polymer ?
#
loop_
_entity_poly.entity_id
_entity_poly.type
_entity_poly.pdbx_seq_one_letter_code
_entity_poly.pdbx_strand_id
1 'polypeptide(L)'
;MPTLTDIGTLIISTPETCGNRPRIAGTRITVQRIAIWYKMGIKPEEIIAEIPHLNLAQVHAALAYYYANKEQIDADIAAEEAECDRLATEGKARS
;
A
#
# COMPACT_ATOMS: atom_id res chain seq x y z
N MET A 1 -30.55 6.24 -7.51
CA MET A 1 -29.67 7.30 -8.05
C MET A 1 -28.24 6.83 -7.87
N PRO A 2 -27.39 6.80 -8.91
CA PRO A 2 -25.98 6.46 -8.71
C PRO A 2 -25.32 7.62 -7.96
N THR A 3 -24.90 7.37 -6.73
CA THR A 3 -24.02 8.28 -5.98
C THR A 3 -22.65 8.25 -6.64
N LEU A 4 -22.16 9.39 -7.11
CA LEU A 4 -20.77 9.51 -7.56
C LEU A 4 -19.85 9.22 -6.37
N THR A 5 -18.88 8.33 -6.58
CA THR A 5 -17.83 8.06 -5.59
C THR A 5 -16.81 9.19 -5.61
N ASP A 6 -16.59 9.82 -4.45
CA ASP A 6 -15.48 10.77 -4.29
C ASP A 6 -14.16 10.01 -4.11
N ILE A 7 -13.30 10.08 -5.12
CA ILE A 7 -11.98 9.42 -5.15
C ILE A 7 -11.11 9.90 -3.97
N GLY A 8 -11.26 11.15 -3.53
CA GLY A 8 -10.51 11.70 -2.40
C GLY A 8 -10.78 10.98 -1.08
N THR A 9 -11.93 10.31 -0.95
CA THR A 9 -12.30 9.54 0.26
C THR A 9 -11.77 8.11 0.26
N LEU A 10 -11.22 7.63 -0.86
CA LEU A 10 -10.75 6.24 -1.01
C LEU A 10 -9.42 5.99 -0.32
N ILE A 11 -8.62 7.03 -0.07
CA ILE A 11 -7.34 6.94 0.63
C ILE A 11 -7.44 7.71 1.93
N ILE A 12 -7.29 7.00 3.05
CA ILE A 12 -7.38 7.56 4.38
C ILE A 12 -5.99 7.53 5.01
N SER A 13 -5.50 8.70 5.37
CA SER A 13 -4.35 8.89 6.25
C SER A 13 -4.87 9.32 7.61
N THR A 14 -5.07 8.37 8.52
CA THR A 14 -5.33 8.72 9.93
C THR A 14 -4.00 8.94 10.63
N PRO A 15 -3.76 10.13 11.22
CA PRO A 15 -2.64 10.29 12.13
C PRO A 15 -2.76 9.25 13.26
N GLU A 16 -1.63 8.69 13.69
CA GLU A 16 -1.51 7.71 14.79
C GLU A 16 -1.91 6.25 14.48
N THR A 17 -2.46 5.92 13.31
CA THR A 17 -2.80 4.53 12.94
C THR A 17 -1.91 4.03 11.79
N CYS A 18 -1.46 2.77 11.84
CA CYS A 18 -0.56 2.15 10.84
C CYS A 18 0.76 2.93 10.60
N GLY A 19 1.32 3.57 11.65
CA GLY A 19 2.58 4.32 11.53
C GLY A 19 2.48 5.57 10.65
N ASN A 20 1.33 6.26 10.66
CA ASN A 20 1.01 7.41 9.79
C ASN A 20 0.93 7.07 8.29
N ARG A 21 0.80 5.78 7.93
CA ARG A 21 0.77 5.40 6.53
C ARG A 21 -0.63 5.48 5.91
N PRO A 22 -0.73 5.99 4.68
CA PRO A 22 -1.99 6.01 3.94
C PRO A 22 -2.48 4.59 3.67
N ARG A 23 -3.78 4.36 3.91
CA ARG A 23 -4.46 3.09 3.62
C ARG A 23 -5.71 3.30 2.78
N ILE A 24 -6.16 2.24 2.14
CA ILE A 24 -7.42 2.25 1.40
C ILE A 24 -8.59 2.22 2.39
N ALA A 25 -9.53 3.15 2.21
CA ALA A 25 -10.72 3.30 3.03
C ALA A 25 -11.50 1.99 3.18
N GLY A 26 -11.90 1.67 4.41
CA GLY A 26 -12.63 0.42 4.71
C GLY A 26 -11.75 -0.84 4.73
N THR A 27 -10.44 -0.73 4.51
CA THR A 27 -9.51 -1.87 4.55
C THR A 27 -8.34 -1.59 5.50
N ARG A 28 -7.56 -2.64 5.80
CA ARG A 28 -6.24 -2.52 6.44
C ARG A 28 -5.08 -2.56 5.43
N ILE A 29 -5.38 -2.44 4.13
CA ILE A 29 -4.38 -2.51 3.07
C ILE A 29 -3.78 -1.12 2.87
N THR A 30 -2.47 -1.01 3.04
CA THR A 30 -1.73 0.24 2.86
C THR A 30 -1.50 0.53 1.38
N VAL A 31 -1.37 1.81 1.03
CA VAL A 31 -0.97 2.22 -0.32
C VAL A 31 0.39 1.64 -0.68
N GLN A 32 1.29 1.57 0.30
CA GLN A 32 2.62 0.98 0.16
C GLN A 32 2.56 -0.48 -0.31
N ARG A 33 1.63 -1.30 0.22
CA ARG A 33 1.47 -2.70 -0.19
C ARG A 33 1.08 -2.81 -1.67
N ILE A 34 0.16 -1.96 -2.11
CA ILE A 34 -0.27 -1.89 -3.52
C ILE A 34 0.90 -1.44 -4.40
N ALA A 35 1.68 -0.44 -3.96
CA ALA A 35 2.85 0.03 -4.69
C ALA A 35 3.92 -1.06 -4.84
N ILE A 36 4.18 -1.85 -3.78
CA ILE A 36 5.12 -2.98 -3.84
C ILE A 36 4.67 -4.01 -4.88
N TRP A 37 3.42 -4.45 -4.83
CA TRP A 37 2.89 -5.41 -5.81
C TRP A 37 2.93 -4.90 -7.25
N TYR A 38 2.62 -3.62 -7.43
CA TYR A 38 2.72 -2.98 -8.73
C TYR A 38 4.18 -2.91 -9.23
N LYS A 39 5.14 -2.61 -8.35
CA LYS A 39 6.59 -2.65 -8.68
C LYS A 39 7.09 -4.05 -8.99
N MET A 40 6.46 -5.10 -8.43
CA MET A 40 6.73 -6.50 -8.78
C MET A 40 6.12 -6.92 -10.13
N GLY A 41 5.41 -6.02 -10.82
CA GLY A 41 4.79 -6.28 -12.11
C GLY A 41 3.40 -6.92 -12.03
N ILE A 42 2.82 -7.03 -10.83
CA ILE A 42 1.46 -7.53 -10.63
C ILE A 42 0.48 -6.47 -11.11
N LYS A 43 -0.44 -6.86 -11.99
CA LYS A 43 -1.42 -5.93 -12.55
C LYS A 43 -2.54 -5.61 -11.56
N PRO A 44 -3.16 -4.42 -11.61
CA PRO A 44 -4.28 -4.06 -10.75
C PRO A 44 -5.43 -5.08 -10.71
N GLU A 45 -5.70 -5.75 -11.83
CA GLU A 45 -6.73 -6.78 -11.96
C GLU A 45 -6.36 -8.06 -11.19
N GLU A 46 -5.08 -8.40 -11.13
CA GLU A 46 -4.57 -9.53 -10.36
C GLU A 46 -4.58 -9.20 -8.86
N ILE A 47 -4.28 -7.94 -8.50
CA ILE A 47 -4.31 -7.46 -7.12
C ILE A 47 -5.72 -7.61 -6.50
N ILE A 48 -6.78 -7.27 -7.25
CA ILE A 48 -8.16 -7.42 -6.75
C ILE A 48 -8.62 -8.88 -6.73
N ALA A 49 -8.03 -9.75 -7.54
CA ALA A 49 -8.30 -11.18 -7.50
C ALA A 49 -7.75 -11.81 -6.21
N GLU A 50 -6.58 -11.36 -5.76
CA GLU A 50 -5.95 -11.78 -4.50
C GLU A 50 -6.58 -11.13 -3.26
N ILE A 51 -7.21 -9.95 -3.40
CA ILE A 51 -7.88 -9.24 -2.31
C ILE A 51 -9.35 -8.98 -2.64
N PRO A 52 -10.27 -9.91 -2.31
CA PRO A 52 -11.69 -9.83 -2.68
C PRO A 52 -12.43 -8.61 -2.12
N HIS A 53 -11.86 -7.97 -1.09
CA HIS A 53 -12.43 -6.79 -0.43
C HIS A 53 -12.00 -5.47 -1.09
N LEU A 54 -11.08 -5.50 -2.06
CA LEU A 54 -10.73 -4.34 -2.86
C LEU A 54 -11.48 -4.33 -4.18
N ASN A 55 -11.78 -3.13 -4.66
CA ASN A 55 -12.20 -2.91 -6.02
C ASN A 55 -11.13 -2.19 -6.84
N LEU A 56 -11.29 -2.22 -8.16
CA LEU A 56 -10.32 -1.66 -9.10
C LEU A 56 -10.14 -0.14 -8.92
N ALA A 57 -11.20 0.58 -8.57
CA ALA A 57 -11.12 2.02 -8.32
C ALA A 57 -10.25 2.35 -7.10
N GLN A 58 -10.32 1.56 -6.02
CA GLN A 58 -9.47 1.69 -4.85
C GLN A 58 -7.99 1.41 -5.17
N VAL A 59 -7.71 0.39 -5.99
CA VAL A 59 -6.35 0.09 -6.43
C VAL A 59 -5.78 1.24 -7.24
N HIS A 60 -6.53 1.77 -8.21
CA HIS A 60 -6.08 2.92 -8.98
C HIS A 60 -5.95 4.20 -8.15
N ALA A 61 -6.83 4.44 -7.17
CA ALA A 61 -6.69 5.55 -6.24
C ALA A 61 -5.40 5.44 -5.42
N ALA A 62 -5.06 4.24 -4.97
CA ALA A 62 -3.81 3.98 -4.26
C ALA A 62 -2.59 4.20 -5.17
N LEU A 63 -2.65 3.75 -6.42
CA LEU A 63 -1.58 4.00 -7.40
C LEU A 63 -1.44 5.49 -7.73
N ALA A 64 -2.54 6.22 -7.87
CA ALA A 64 -2.52 7.67 -8.09
C ALA A 64 -1.87 8.38 -6.89
N TYR A 65 -2.23 8.00 -5.66
CA TYR A 65 -1.60 8.52 -4.46
C TYR A 65 -0.10 8.17 -4.40
N TYR A 66 0.25 6.95 -4.80
CA TYR A 66 1.65 6.53 -4.89
C TYR A 66 2.43 7.43 -5.86
N TYR A 67 1.94 7.66 -7.07
CA TYR A 67 2.63 8.51 -8.04
C TYR A 67 2.74 9.96 -7.59
N ALA A 68 1.73 10.49 -6.90
CA ALA A 68 1.77 11.83 -6.34
C ALA A 68 2.82 11.99 -5.20
N ASN A 69 3.18 10.89 -4.52
CA ASN A 69 4.07 10.89 -3.35
C ASN A 69 5.22 9.87 -3.52
N LYS A 70 5.65 9.64 -4.76
CA LYS A 70 6.48 8.49 -5.14
C LYS A 70 7.80 8.43 -4.38
N GLU A 71 8.49 9.56 -4.28
CA GLU A 71 9.80 9.65 -3.62
C GLU A 71 9.71 9.27 -2.14
N GLN A 72 8.73 9.83 -1.43
CA GLN A 72 8.52 9.54 -0.01
C GLN A 72 8.12 8.06 0.20
N ILE A 73 7.19 7.56 -0.60
CA ILE A 73 6.72 6.17 -0.44
C ILE A 73 7.80 5.17 -0.84
N ASP A 74 8.58 5.43 -1.89
CA ASP A 74 9.71 4.58 -2.27
C ASP A 74 10.80 4.58 -1.18
N ALA A 75 11.05 5.73 -0.53
CA ALA A 75 11.96 5.80 0.61
C ALA A 75 11.45 5.01 1.82
N ASP A 76 10.15 5.12 2.13
CA ASP A 76 9.52 4.35 3.21
C ASP A 76 9.57 2.83 2.94
N ILE A 77 9.33 2.41 1.68
CA ILE A 77 9.47 1.00 1.26
C ILE A 77 10.90 0.51 1.47
N ALA A 78 11.89 1.26 0.98
CA ALA A 78 13.29 0.87 1.10
C ALA A 78 13.76 0.81 2.57
N ALA A 79 13.31 1.73 3.41
CA ALA A 79 13.62 1.74 4.84
C ALA A 79 13.06 0.49 5.55
N GLU A 80 11.86 0.04 5.17
CA GLU A 80 11.28 -1.19 5.71
C GLU A 80 11.96 -2.46 5.21
N GLU A 81 12.31 -2.52 3.93
CA GLU A 81 13.04 -3.67 3.37
C GLU A 81 14.39 -3.83 4.09
N ALA A 82 15.12 -2.73 4.29
CA ALA A 82 16.37 -2.74 5.04
C ALA A 82 16.21 -3.19 6.51
N GLU A 83 15.09 -2.87 7.15
CA GLU A 83 14.78 -3.33 8.51
C GLU A 83 14.45 -4.83 8.56
N CYS A 84 13.63 -5.30 7.63
CA CYS A 84 13.33 -6.73 7.49
C CYS A 84 14.60 -7.55 7.25
N ASP A 85 15.51 -7.07 6.40
CA ASP A 85 16.79 -7.72 6.12
C ASP A 85 17.69 -7.79 7.36
N ARG A 86 17.76 -6.71 8.15
CA ARG A 86 18.52 -6.70 9.42
C ARG A 86 18.00 -7.76 10.40
N LEU A 87 16.69 -7.80 10.62
CA LEU A 87 16.06 -8.79 11.51
C LEU A 87 16.26 -10.24 11.00
N ALA A 88 16.23 -10.45 9.68
CA ALA A 88 16.50 -11.76 9.08
C ALA A 88 17.95 -12.22 9.27
N THR A 89 18.92 -11.30 9.23
CA THR A 89 20.33 -11.62 9.50
C THR A 89 20.59 -11.94 10.96
N GLU A 90 19.92 -11.26 11.89
CA GLU A 90 20.03 -11.54 13.34
C GLU A 90 19.38 -12.88 13.73
N GLY A 91 18.27 -13.25 13.09
CA GLY A 91 17.61 -14.54 13.31
C GLY A 91 18.46 -15.75 12.87
N LYS A 92 19.25 -15.61 11.80
CA LYS A 92 20.15 -16.67 11.31
C LYS A 92 21.40 -16.87 12.17
N ALA A 93 21.83 -15.85 12.92
CA ALA A 93 23.00 -15.96 13.79
C ALA A 93 22.71 -16.67 15.13
N ARG A 94 21.42 -16.88 15.46
CA ARG A 94 20.99 -17.52 16.71
C ARG A 94 20.52 -18.98 16.55
N SER A 95 20.56 -19.53 15.33
CA SER A 95 20.18 -20.92 15.03
C SER A 95 21.38 -21.81 14.73
#